data_AF-A0A846IBM9-F1
#
_entry.id   AF-A0A846IBM9-F1
#
_cell.length_a   1.000
_cell.length_b   1.000
_cell.length_c   1.000
_cell.angle_alpha   90.00
_cell.angle_beta   90.00
_cell.angle_gamma   90.00
#
_symmetry.space_group_name_H-M   'P 1'
#
loop_
_entity.id
_entity.type
_entity.pdbx_description
1 polymer ?
#
loop_
_entity_poly.entity_id
_entity_poly.type
_entity_poly.pdbx_seq_one_letter_code
_entity_poly.pdbx_strand_id
1 'polypeptide(L)'
;LKNENSIELQTEKARIDSQIAYYQKLQRSTKDKNAKANYANQIAALRQYQKQVLNTTKANQKAQVDSLERSKKALEEYYKDGLNLLDKREKEVKKSLKVQENIFNNTINEYNEAIKRLQIDTKDLNKNLLNHQAIVILQGEKIKELENRYKELAETFGHTSEETVKIKKSLEEAKTELINMSSAVDDAKQKIIDAQREVDKKVSDSINNMVDRIKSALKQRYEDELKAQEDHINNELKNLDRWKDESIDRINSVYDAKIEAIDKQLIEEDKADRDAEELKKINQLEASLRYEHNEFNKAEIQKELNNLLKEREKRIHKEQLEEQKEQLQKEKENELKNINSIYESQKDSLEKQLKKHRETYEEMTKNAALHAQAEQMIMDNNQKDIIKLLHSYEGAYEQAGQSLGEKLVEGFKPKIEELKDMIASIQESFEVARNSALNSMASQRAIVNSVPQFNTRSSISNDNRKSIVNHNNFTFNSPRALSPSEVMRKNEVMIRNLNFSTS
;
A
#
# COMPACT_ATOMS: atom_id res chain seq x y z
N LEU A 1 -98.22 -31.03 -4.53
CA LEU A 1 -98.64 -32.19 -3.72
C LEU A 1 -99.95 -32.01 -2.94
N LYS A 2 -100.17 -30.93 -2.15
CA LYS A 2 -101.46 -30.74 -1.43
C LYS A 2 -102.68 -30.53 -2.37
N ASN A 3 -102.49 -29.92 -3.54
CA ASN A 3 -103.61 -29.51 -4.40
C ASN A 3 -104.02 -30.54 -5.46
N GLU A 4 -103.09 -31.19 -6.16
CA GLU A 4 -103.45 -32.10 -7.27
C GLU A 4 -104.16 -33.38 -6.80
N ASN A 5 -103.63 -34.05 -5.78
CA ASN A 5 -104.30 -35.23 -5.18
C ASN A 5 -105.61 -34.88 -4.45
N SER A 6 -105.79 -33.61 -4.05
CA SER A 6 -107.05 -33.13 -3.47
C SER A 6 -108.13 -32.99 -4.55
N ILE A 7 -107.77 -32.57 -5.77
CA ILE A 7 -108.70 -32.41 -6.88
C ILE A 7 -109.19 -33.78 -7.37
N GLU A 8 -108.28 -34.74 -7.57
CA GLU A 8 -108.66 -36.10 -7.99
C GLU A 8 -109.51 -36.82 -6.92
N LEU A 9 -109.15 -36.69 -5.63
CA LEU A 9 -109.93 -37.25 -4.52
C LEU A 9 -111.31 -36.58 -4.39
N GLN A 10 -111.39 -35.26 -4.56
CA GLN A 10 -112.67 -34.54 -4.55
C GLN A 10 -113.55 -34.94 -5.73
N THR A 11 -112.96 -35.14 -6.91
CA THR A 11 -113.65 -35.59 -8.11
C THR A 11 -114.18 -37.01 -7.95
N GLU A 12 -113.36 -37.95 -7.46
CA GLU A 12 -113.78 -39.34 -7.22
C GLU A 12 -114.81 -39.41 -6.07
N LYS A 13 -114.65 -38.60 -5.01
CA LYS A 13 -115.66 -38.49 -3.94
C LYS A 13 -117.00 -37.99 -4.49
N ALA A 14 -116.99 -36.93 -5.30
CA ALA A 14 -118.21 -36.38 -5.92
C ALA A 14 -118.88 -37.39 -6.87
N ARG A 15 -118.08 -38.18 -7.60
CA ARG A 15 -118.56 -39.28 -8.45
C ARG A 15 -119.26 -40.38 -7.63
N ILE A 16 -118.64 -40.83 -6.54
CA ILE A 16 -119.22 -41.85 -5.65
C ILE A 16 -120.47 -41.29 -4.96
N ASP A 17 -120.44 -40.04 -4.47
CA ASP A 17 -121.60 -39.37 -3.85
C ASP A 17 -122.79 -39.30 -4.85
N SER A 18 -122.51 -39.02 -6.12
CA SER A 18 -123.52 -39.01 -7.20
C SER A 18 -124.11 -40.40 -7.47
N GLN A 19 -123.28 -41.45 -7.48
CA GLN A 19 -123.74 -42.84 -7.64
C GLN A 19 -124.59 -43.31 -6.44
N ILE A 20 -124.18 -42.96 -5.22
CA ILE A 20 -124.96 -43.23 -4.01
C ILE A 20 -126.33 -42.56 -4.11
N ALA A 21 -126.39 -41.29 -4.51
CA ALA A 21 -127.65 -40.56 -4.68
C ALA A 21 -128.56 -41.20 -5.74
N TYR A 22 -127.98 -41.67 -6.85
CA TYR A 22 -128.70 -42.41 -7.90
C TYR A 22 -129.35 -43.69 -7.36
N TYR A 23 -128.58 -44.53 -6.66
CA TYR A 23 -129.13 -45.78 -6.09
C TYR A 23 -130.12 -45.53 -4.94
N GLN A 24 -129.94 -44.47 -4.15
CA GLN A 24 -130.92 -44.05 -3.15
C GLN A 24 -132.26 -43.66 -3.78
N LYS A 25 -132.24 -42.97 -4.92
CA LYS A 25 -133.45 -42.60 -5.67
C LYS A 25 -134.17 -43.86 -6.18
N LEU A 26 -133.44 -44.79 -6.80
CA LEU A 26 -133.98 -46.07 -7.28
C LEU A 26 -134.57 -46.93 -6.15
N GLN A 27 -133.89 -46.96 -5.00
CA GLN A 27 -134.34 -47.68 -3.81
C GLN A 27 -135.64 -47.11 -3.22
N ARG A 28 -135.82 -45.79 -3.27
CA ARG A 28 -137.04 -45.11 -2.79
C ARG A 28 -138.23 -45.28 -3.74
N SER A 29 -137.97 -45.40 -5.04
CA SER A 29 -139.02 -45.48 -6.07
C SER A 29 -139.51 -46.91 -6.37
N THR A 30 -138.76 -47.95 -6.00
CA THR A 30 -139.14 -49.34 -6.28
C THR A 30 -140.07 -49.94 -5.21
N LYS A 31 -141.06 -50.72 -5.65
CA LYS A 31 -141.95 -51.52 -4.78
C LYS A 31 -141.47 -52.98 -4.65
N ASP A 32 -140.50 -53.41 -5.43
CA ASP A 32 -139.91 -54.76 -5.39
C ASP A 32 -138.91 -54.87 -4.22
N LYS A 33 -139.18 -55.80 -3.30
CA LYS A 33 -138.37 -56.05 -2.10
C LYS A 33 -136.95 -56.52 -2.44
N ASN A 34 -136.79 -57.32 -3.49
CA ASN A 34 -135.49 -57.85 -3.91
C ASN A 34 -134.65 -56.75 -4.58
N ALA A 35 -135.26 -55.94 -5.44
CA ALA A 35 -134.59 -54.78 -6.03
C ALA A 35 -134.17 -53.76 -4.95
N LYS A 36 -135.04 -53.50 -3.96
CA LYS A 36 -134.75 -52.60 -2.84
C LYS A 36 -133.58 -53.08 -1.98
N ALA A 37 -133.47 -54.39 -1.73
CA ALA A 37 -132.34 -55.00 -1.03
C ALA A 37 -131.04 -54.94 -1.86
N ASN A 38 -131.12 -55.17 -3.17
CA ASN A 38 -129.98 -55.06 -4.08
C ASN A 38 -129.42 -53.62 -4.11
N TYR A 39 -130.29 -52.60 -4.25
CA TYR A 39 -129.86 -51.20 -4.18
C TYR A 39 -129.28 -50.83 -2.80
N ALA A 40 -129.80 -51.39 -1.70
CA ALA A 40 -129.22 -51.21 -0.37
C ALA A 40 -127.77 -51.74 -0.30
N ASN A 41 -127.54 -52.93 -0.87
CA ASN A 41 -126.22 -53.55 -0.92
C ASN A 41 -125.26 -52.74 -1.80
N GLN A 42 -125.72 -52.20 -2.93
CA GLN A 42 -124.90 -51.33 -3.78
C GLN A 42 -124.53 -50.01 -3.08
N ILE A 43 -125.46 -49.39 -2.35
CA ILE A 43 -125.15 -48.21 -1.53
C ILE A 43 -124.13 -48.54 -0.43
N ALA A 44 -124.27 -49.70 0.23
CA ALA A 44 -123.33 -50.15 1.25
C ALA A 44 -121.93 -50.40 0.68
N ALA A 45 -121.83 -51.05 -0.48
CA ALA A 45 -120.57 -51.28 -1.19
C ALA A 45 -119.90 -49.97 -1.61
N LEU A 46 -120.66 -49.02 -2.17
CA LEU A 46 -120.15 -47.69 -2.54
C LEU A 46 -119.66 -46.89 -1.32
N ARG A 47 -120.37 -46.97 -0.19
CA ARG A 47 -119.92 -46.35 1.08
C ARG A 47 -118.64 -46.99 1.62
N GLN A 48 -118.50 -48.31 1.50
CA GLN A 48 -117.26 -49.00 1.88
C GLN A 48 -116.09 -48.61 0.98
N TYR A 49 -116.29 -48.56 -0.33
CA TYR A 49 -115.30 -48.10 -1.30
C TYR A 49 -114.86 -46.66 -1.02
N GLN A 50 -115.81 -45.75 -0.77
CA GLN A 50 -115.54 -44.36 -0.39
C GLN A 50 -114.65 -44.27 0.86
N LYS A 51 -114.94 -45.08 1.89
CA LYS A 51 -114.14 -45.15 3.12
C LYS A 51 -112.74 -45.70 2.86
N GLN A 52 -112.61 -46.70 2.01
CA GLN A 52 -111.32 -47.29 1.65
C GLN A 52 -110.44 -46.31 0.89
N VAL A 53 -110.97 -45.64 -0.14
CA VAL A 53 -110.26 -44.60 -0.91
C VAL A 53 -109.79 -43.46 0.00
N LEU A 54 -110.66 -42.98 0.89
CA LEU A 54 -110.27 -41.93 1.84
C LEU A 54 -109.13 -42.36 2.78
N ASN A 55 -109.19 -43.60 3.29
CA ASN A 55 -108.19 -44.14 4.20
C ASN A 55 -106.85 -44.38 3.50
N THR A 56 -106.84 -44.94 2.28
CA THR A 56 -105.60 -45.17 1.51
C THR A 56 -104.96 -43.85 1.09
N THR A 57 -105.73 -42.86 0.65
CA THR A 57 -105.19 -41.53 0.32
C THR A 57 -104.60 -40.85 1.55
N LYS A 58 -105.27 -40.88 2.71
CA LYS A 58 -104.73 -40.35 3.97
C LYS A 58 -103.44 -41.07 4.39
N ALA A 59 -103.38 -42.39 4.25
CA ALA A 59 -102.18 -43.17 4.57
C ALA A 59 -101.00 -42.82 3.65
N ASN A 60 -101.25 -42.70 2.34
CA ASN A 60 -100.21 -42.31 1.36
C ASN A 60 -99.71 -40.88 1.58
N GLN A 61 -100.62 -39.94 1.86
CA GLN A 61 -100.25 -38.56 2.23
C GLN A 61 -99.40 -38.54 3.49
N LYS A 62 -99.80 -39.30 4.52
CA LYS A 62 -99.02 -39.43 5.75
C LYS A 62 -97.63 -40.00 5.48
N ALA A 63 -97.52 -41.06 4.66
CA ALA A 63 -96.23 -41.66 4.31
C ALA A 63 -95.31 -40.69 3.53
N GLN A 64 -95.86 -39.89 2.61
CA GLN A 64 -95.12 -38.84 1.90
C GLN A 64 -94.68 -37.69 2.81
N VAL A 65 -95.55 -37.24 3.73
CA VAL A 65 -95.18 -36.21 4.72
C VAL A 65 -94.09 -36.76 5.64
N ASP A 66 -94.26 -37.97 6.17
CA ASP A 66 -93.28 -38.60 7.05
C ASP A 66 -91.92 -38.82 6.33
N SER A 67 -91.91 -39.09 5.02
CA SER A 67 -90.66 -39.21 4.24
C SER A 67 -89.99 -37.85 3.98
N LEU A 68 -90.76 -36.81 3.69
CA LEU A 68 -90.26 -35.44 3.55
C LEU A 68 -89.74 -34.87 4.88
N GLU A 69 -90.40 -35.18 5.99
CA GLU A 69 -89.95 -34.78 7.34
C GLU A 69 -88.60 -35.44 7.66
N ARG A 70 -88.45 -36.74 7.32
CA ARG A 70 -87.16 -37.45 7.46
C ARG A 70 -86.07 -36.85 6.59
N SER A 71 -86.35 -36.54 5.33
CA SER A 71 -85.34 -35.95 4.43
C SER A 71 -84.96 -34.53 4.85
N LYS A 72 -85.93 -33.73 5.30
CA LYS A 72 -85.68 -32.40 5.88
C LYS A 72 -84.76 -32.51 7.09
N LYS A 73 -85.06 -33.39 8.04
CA LYS A 73 -84.23 -33.60 9.23
C LYS A 73 -82.80 -34.04 8.88
N ALA A 74 -82.66 -34.96 7.93
CA ALA A 74 -81.35 -35.39 7.44
C ALA A 74 -80.57 -34.22 6.81
N LEU A 75 -81.22 -33.36 6.01
CA LEU A 75 -80.58 -32.19 5.42
C LEU A 75 -80.15 -31.15 6.47
N GLU A 76 -80.98 -30.93 7.50
CA GLU A 76 -80.64 -30.07 8.64
C GLU A 76 -79.43 -30.62 9.42
N GLU A 77 -79.36 -31.94 9.64
CA GLU A 77 -78.21 -32.61 10.26
C GLU A 77 -76.95 -32.45 9.39
N TYR A 78 -77.03 -32.70 8.07
CA TYR A 78 -75.91 -32.50 7.14
C TYR A 78 -75.39 -31.06 7.14
N TYR A 79 -76.27 -30.06 7.13
CA TYR A 79 -75.88 -28.66 7.17
C TYR A 79 -75.19 -28.30 8.48
N LYS A 80 -75.72 -28.79 9.61
CA LYS A 80 -75.12 -28.60 10.94
C LYS A 80 -73.74 -29.25 11.04
N ASP A 81 -73.58 -30.47 10.53
CA ASP A 81 -72.30 -31.16 10.49
C ASP A 81 -71.29 -30.44 9.60
N GLY A 82 -71.73 -29.93 8.44
CA GLY A 82 -70.92 -29.09 7.55
C GLY A 82 -70.39 -27.83 8.24
N LEU A 83 -71.26 -27.10 8.97
CA LEU A 83 -70.85 -25.93 9.75
C LEU A 83 -69.86 -26.28 10.87
N ASN A 84 -70.09 -27.39 11.58
CA ASN A 84 -69.18 -27.85 12.64
C ASN A 84 -67.80 -28.24 12.07
N LEU A 85 -67.76 -28.88 10.90
CA LEU A 85 -66.52 -29.19 10.18
C LEU A 85 -65.78 -27.91 9.76
N LEU A 86 -66.52 -26.90 9.28
CA LEU A 86 -65.95 -25.62 8.90
C LEU A 86 -65.32 -24.90 10.11
N ASP A 87 -66.03 -24.83 11.24
CA ASP A 87 -65.54 -24.21 12.49
C ASP A 87 -64.31 -24.95 13.05
N LYS A 88 -64.31 -26.29 13.03
CA LYS A 88 -63.13 -27.09 13.41
C LYS A 88 -61.93 -26.77 12.53
N ARG A 89 -62.13 -26.74 11.20
CA ARG A 89 -61.07 -26.48 10.24
C ARG A 89 -60.53 -25.06 10.36
N GLU A 90 -61.38 -24.08 10.60
CA GLU A 90 -60.98 -22.69 10.87
C GLU A 90 -60.09 -22.60 12.13
N LYS A 91 -60.46 -23.28 13.22
CA LYS A 91 -59.68 -23.33 14.45
C LYS A 91 -58.31 -23.99 14.26
N GLU A 92 -58.25 -25.10 13.53
CA GLU A 92 -57.00 -25.79 13.20
C GLU A 92 -56.06 -24.92 12.35
N VAL A 93 -56.61 -24.26 11.32
CA VAL A 93 -55.85 -23.33 10.47
C VAL A 93 -55.30 -22.18 11.30
N LYS A 94 -56.12 -21.53 12.14
CA LYS A 94 -55.67 -20.45 13.05
C LYS A 94 -54.55 -20.90 13.98
N LYS A 95 -54.65 -22.11 14.54
CA LYS A 95 -53.61 -22.67 15.42
C LYS A 95 -52.30 -22.90 14.65
N SER A 96 -52.36 -23.50 13.47
CA SER A 96 -51.19 -23.72 12.61
C SER A 96 -50.54 -22.41 12.20
N LEU A 97 -51.34 -21.41 11.82
CA LEU A 97 -50.85 -20.10 11.39
C LEU A 97 -50.08 -19.39 12.51
N LYS A 98 -50.59 -19.46 13.75
CA LYS A 98 -49.95 -18.88 14.93
C LYS A 98 -48.61 -19.56 15.25
N VAL A 99 -48.51 -20.87 15.04
CA VAL A 99 -47.23 -21.59 15.20
C VAL A 99 -46.22 -21.12 14.15
N GLN A 100 -46.63 -21.02 12.89
CA GLN A 100 -45.77 -20.49 11.82
C GLN A 100 -45.34 -19.04 12.07
N GLU A 101 -46.26 -18.19 12.52
CA GLU A 101 -45.96 -16.79 12.87
C GLU A 101 -44.92 -16.69 13.99
N ASN A 102 -45.03 -17.52 15.03
CA ASN A 102 -44.05 -17.54 16.11
C ASN A 102 -42.66 -18.00 15.61
N ILE A 103 -42.60 -19.03 14.77
CA ILE A 103 -41.34 -19.51 14.18
C ILE A 103 -40.71 -18.40 13.34
N PHE A 104 -41.49 -17.78 12.45
CA PHE A 104 -41.05 -16.66 11.63
C PHE A 104 -40.51 -15.50 12.48
N ASN A 105 -41.26 -15.06 13.49
CA ASN A 105 -40.85 -13.97 14.37
C ASN A 105 -39.55 -14.28 15.12
N ASN A 106 -39.38 -15.53 15.58
CA ASN A 106 -38.13 -15.97 16.21
C ASN A 106 -36.96 -15.90 15.23
N THR A 107 -37.11 -16.41 14.01
CA THR A 107 -36.09 -16.33 12.96
C THR A 107 -35.69 -14.88 12.64
N ILE A 108 -36.67 -13.99 12.49
CA ILE A 108 -36.39 -12.56 12.25
C ILE A 108 -35.65 -11.92 13.42
N ASN A 109 -36.00 -12.27 14.66
CA ASN A 109 -35.30 -11.79 15.85
C ASN A 109 -33.86 -12.31 15.94
N GLU A 110 -33.61 -13.55 15.57
CA GLU A 110 -32.25 -14.11 15.51
C GLU A 110 -31.37 -13.33 14.53
N TYR A 111 -31.89 -13.00 13.34
CA TYR A 111 -31.17 -12.14 12.39
C TYR A 111 -30.91 -10.75 12.95
N ASN A 112 -31.91 -10.11 13.57
CA ASN A 112 -31.76 -8.78 14.15
C ASN A 112 -30.69 -8.76 15.26
N GLU A 113 -30.68 -9.76 16.14
CA GLU A 113 -29.68 -9.86 17.22
C GLU A 113 -28.28 -10.17 16.68
N ALA A 114 -28.16 -11.01 15.65
CA ALA A 114 -26.88 -11.27 14.99
C ALA A 114 -26.31 -10.00 14.33
N ILE A 115 -27.14 -9.25 13.59
CA ILE A 115 -26.76 -7.97 12.98
C ILE A 115 -26.31 -6.98 14.05
N LYS A 116 -27.07 -6.84 15.14
CA LYS A 116 -26.75 -5.93 16.25
C LYS A 116 -25.41 -6.25 16.91
N ARG A 117 -25.08 -7.53 17.08
CA ARG A 117 -23.77 -7.94 17.63
C ARG A 117 -22.61 -7.58 16.72
N LEU A 118 -22.80 -7.70 15.40
CA LEU A 118 -21.77 -7.39 14.41
C LEU A 118 -21.59 -5.88 14.20
N GLN A 119 -22.61 -5.06 14.48
CA GLN A 119 -22.54 -3.59 14.41
C GLN A 119 -21.61 -2.97 15.45
N ILE A 120 -21.17 -3.73 16.45
CA ILE A 120 -20.26 -3.25 17.48
C ILE A 120 -18.88 -2.97 16.86
N ASP A 121 -18.43 -1.71 16.95
CA ASP A 121 -17.11 -1.28 16.49
C ASP A 121 -16.00 -2.01 17.26
N THR A 122 -15.16 -2.73 16.52
CA THR A 122 -14.06 -3.52 17.06
C THR A 122 -12.76 -2.72 17.19
N LYS A 123 -12.72 -1.47 16.72
CA LYS A 123 -11.53 -0.62 16.55
C LYS A 123 -10.47 -1.17 15.59
N ASP A 124 -10.75 -2.29 14.93
CA ASP A 124 -9.94 -2.88 13.88
C ASP A 124 -10.69 -2.73 12.55
N LEU A 125 -10.11 -1.99 11.61
CA LEU A 125 -10.75 -1.67 10.33
C LEU A 125 -11.06 -2.92 9.50
N ASN A 126 -10.16 -3.92 9.48
CA ASN A 126 -10.36 -5.15 8.72
C ASN A 126 -11.47 -5.99 9.35
N LYS A 127 -11.47 -6.08 10.68
CA LYS A 127 -12.52 -6.81 11.40
C LYS A 127 -13.88 -6.12 11.27
N ASN A 128 -13.93 -4.79 11.26
CA ASN A 128 -15.15 -4.03 11.00
C ASN A 128 -15.65 -4.24 9.55
N LEU A 129 -14.75 -4.26 8.56
CA LEU A 129 -15.13 -4.58 7.17
C LEU A 129 -15.77 -5.97 7.07
N LEU A 130 -15.15 -6.98 7.69
CA LEU A 130 -15.71 -8.33 7.75
C LEU A 130 -17.08 -8.37 8.43
N ASN A 131 -17.24 -7.64 9.54
CA ASN A 131 -18.52 -7.52 10.22
C ASN A 131 -19.59 -6.87 9.32
N HIS A 132 -19.26 -5.80 8.59
CA HIS A 132 -20.19 -5.14 7.66
C HIS A 132 -20.59 -6.07 6.50
N GLN A 133 -19.65 -6.84 5.94
CA GLN A 133 -19.94 -7.84 4.91
C GLN A 133 -20.88 -8.95 5.44
N ALA A 134 -20.62 -9.43 6.67
CA ALA A 134 -21.49 -10.42 7.32
C ALA A 134 -22.90 -9.87 7.60
N ILE A 135 -23.02 -8.60 8.00
CA ILE A 135 -24.31 -7.92 8.17
C ILE A 135 -25.11 -7.90 6.86
N VAL A 136 -24.48 -7.55 5.74
CA VAL A 136 -25.13 -7.55 4.41
C VAL A 136 -25.67 -8.94 4.05
N ILE A 137 -24.89 -9.99 4.31
CA ILE A 137 -25.32 -11.38 4.07
C ILE A 137 -26.54 -11.73 4.95
N LEU A 138 -26.47 -11.45 6.25
CA LEU A 138 -27.56 -11.74 7.19
C LEU A 138 -28.84 -10.97 6.85
N GLN A 139 -28.70 -9.70 6.43
CA GLN A 139 -29.83 -8.89 5.97
C GLN A 139 -30.45 -9.45 4.68
N GLY A 140 -29.62 -9.97 3.76
CA GLY A 140 -30.08 -10.68 2.57
C GLY A 140 -30.89 -11.94 2.89
N GLU A 141 -30.46 -12.74 3.87
CA GLU A 141 -31.21 -13.92 4.34
C GLU A 141 -32.53 -13.52 5.06
N LYS A 142 -32.50 -12.46 5.86
CA LYS A 142 -33.72 -11.87 6.47
C LYS A 142 -34.73 -11.44 5.40
N ILE A 143 -34.27 -10.83 4.31
CA ILE A 143 -35.12 -10.43 3.17
C ILE A 143 -35.76 -11.67 2.53
N LYS A 144 -35.01 -12.76 2.31
CA LYS A 144 -35.57 -14.00 1.74
C LYS A 144 -36.69 -14.56 2.62
N GLU A 145 -36.51 -14.56 3.93
CA GLU A 145 -37.53 -15.02 4.88
C GLU A 145 -38.80 -14.14 4.82
N LEU A 146 -38.62 -12.82 4.76
CA LEU A 146 -39.72 -11.86 4.57
C LEU A 146 -40.45 -12.06 3.22
N GLU A 147 -39.72 -12.32 2.13
CA GLU A 147 -40.29 -12.58 0.80
C GLU A 147 -41.12 -13.86 0.78
N ASN A 148 -40.61 -14.93 1.40
CA ASN A 148 -41.34 -16.20 1.52
C ASN A 148 -42.62 -15.99 2.31
N ARG A 149 -42.55 -15.32 3.46
CA ARG A 149 -43.73 -15.07 4.29
C ARG A 149 -44.75 -14.18 3.60
N TYR A 150 -44.30 -13.16 2.86
CA TYR A 150 -45.18 -12.32 2.05
C TYR A 150 -45.94 -13.13 1.00
N LYS A 151 -45.25 -14.03 0.28
CA LYS A 151 -45.88 -14.89 -0.74
C LYS A 151 -46.93 -15.82 -0.13
N GLU A 152 -46.59 -16.49 0.98
CA GLU A 152 -47.53 -17.36 1.69
C GLU A 152 -48.80 -16.60 2.11
N LEU A 153 -48.64 -15.46 2.78
CA LEU A 153 -49.80 -14.68 3.27
C LEU A 153 -50.64 -14.09 2.12
N ALA A 154 -49.99 -13.68 1.03
CA ALA A 154 -50.67 -13.20 -0.15
C ALA A 154 -51.51 -14.30 -0.83
N GLU A 155 -51.01 -15.53 -0.89
CA GLU A 155 -51.74 -16.68 -1.42
C GLU A 155 -52.91 -17.10 -0.50
N THR A 156 -52.74 -17.03 0.82
CA THR A 156 -53.77 -17.48 1.77
C THR A 156 -54.85 -16.43 2.05
N PHE A 157 -54.49 -15.15 2.15
CA PHE A 157 -55.38 -14.06 2.59
C PHE A 157 -55.57 -12.95 1.55
N GLY A 158 -54.81 -12.97 0.45
CA GLY A 158 -54.80 -11.91 -0.55
C GLY A 158 -53.88 -10.74 -0.18
N HIS A 159 -53.46 -10.00 -1.21
CA HIS A 159 -52.48 -8.91 -1.09
C HIS A 159 -52.93 -7.71 -0.24
N THR A 160 -54.24 -7.54 -0.02
CA THR A 160 -54.82 -6.41 0.72
C THR A 160 -55.09 -6.72 2.20
N SER A 161 -54.84 -7.96 2.63
CA SER A 161 -54.97 -8.34 4.04
C SER A 161 -53.97 -7.56 4.90
N GLU A 162 -54.37 -7.23 6.13
CA GLU A 162 -53.56 -6.41 7.04
C GLU A 162 -52.20 -7.07 7.33
N GLU A 163 -52.20 -8.39 7.49
CA GLU A 163 -51.02 -9.22 7.73
C GLU A 163 -50.05 -9.17 6.56
N THR A 164 -50.55 -9.29 5.32
CA THR A 164 -49.72 -9.24 4.11
C THR A 164 -49.11 -7.86 3.90
N VAL A 165 -49.89 -6.79 4.14
CA VAL A 165 -49.40 -5.41 4.02
C VAL A 165 -48.32 -5.11 5.06
N LYS A 166 -48.45 -5.62 6.30
CA LYS A 166 -47.42 -5.47 7.34
C LYS A 166 -46.09 -6.11 6.92
N ILE A 167 -46.11 -7.36 6.43
CA ILE A 167 -44.89 -8.03 5.97
C ILE A 167 -44.29 -7.32 4.75
N LYS A 168 -45.13 -6.84 3.81
CA LYS A 168 -44.65 -6.04 2.67
C LYS A 168 -43.88 -4.81 3.13
N LYS A 169 -44.40 -4.07 4.11
CA LYS A 169 -43.72 -2.89 4.65
C LYS A 169 -42.36 -3.25 5.26
N SER A 170 -42.31 -4.29 6.09
CA SER A 170 -41.05 -4.76 6.69
C SER A 170 -40.05 -5.26 5.65
N LEU A 171 -40.52 -5.84 4.54
CA LEU A 171 -39.67 -6.23 3.42
C LEU A 171 -39.03 -5.02 2.72
N GLU A 172 -39.80 -3.97 2.42
CA GLU A 172 -39.27 -2.75 1.79
C GLU A 172 -38.29 -2.00 2.71
N GLU A 173 -38.59 -1.94 4.02
CA GLU A 173 -37.67 -1.42 5.03
C GLU A 173 -36.36 -2.23 5.04
N ALA A 174 -36.44 -3.56 5.06
CA ALA A 174 -35.27 -4.42 5.05
C ALA A 174 -34.42 -4.26 3.77
N LYS A 175 -35.05 -4.08 2.60
CA LYS A 175 -34.36 -3.79 1.33
C LYS A 175 -33.65 -2.44 1.35
N THR A 176 -34.27 -1.43 1.95
CA THR A 176 -33.66 -0.10 2.11
C THR A 176 -32.47 -0.15 3.06
N GLU A 177 -32.58 -0.89 4.17
CA GLU A 177 -31.48 -1.14 5.09
C GLU A 177 -30.30 -1.86 4.41
N LEU A 178 -30.56 -2.85 3.55
CA LEU A 178 -29.52 -3.56 2.82
C LEU A 178 -28.68 -2.63 1.94
N ILE A 179 -29.32 -1.67 1.27
CA ILE A 179 -28.62 -0.66 0.45
C ILE A 179 -27.69 0.17 1.34
N ASN A 180 -28.21 0.70 2.46
CA ASN A 180 -27.41 1.49 3.41
C ASN A 180 -26.24 0.69 4.00
N MET A 181 -26.47 -0.59 4.34
CA MET A 181 -25.44 -1.49 4.84
C MET A 181 -24.36 -1.78 3.78
N SER A 182 -24.76 -1.88 2.51
CA SER A 182 -23.83 -2.05 1.39
C SER A 182 -22.95 -0.81 1.21
N SER A 183 -23.53 0.39 1.31
CA SER A 183 -22.74 1.63 1.32
C SER A 183 -21.75 1.69 2.48
N ALA A 184 -22.12 1.21 3.66
CA ALA A 184 -21.21 1.15 4.80
C ALA A 184 -20.00 0.20 4.57
N VAL A 185 -20.17 -0.86 3.77
CA VAL A 185 -19.06 -1.72 3.33
C VAL A 185 -18.07 -0.92 2.47
N ASP A 186 -18.57 -0.13 1.53
CA ASP A 186 -17.71 0.67 0.65
C ASP A 186 -17.00 1.79 1.41
N ASP A 187 -17.68 2.44 2.36
CA ASP A 187 -17.05 3.41 3.28
C ASP A 187 -15.94 2.75 4.12
N ALA A 188 -16.15 1.53 4.61
CA ALA A 188 -15.14 0.80 5.36
C ALA A 188 -13.91 0.44 4.50
N LYS A 189 -14.12 0.01 3.24
CA LYS A 189 -13.03 -0.19 2.29
C LYS A 189 -12.25 1.10 2.04
N GLN A 190 -12.96 2.22 1.85
CA GLN A 190 -12.33 3.50 1.61
C GLN A 190 -11.47 3.95 2.79
N LYS A 191 -11.95 3.77 4.03
CA LYS A 191 -11.15 4.05 5.24
C LYS A 191 -9.87 3.22 5.31
N ILE A 192 -9.90 1.96 4.90
CA ILE A 192 -8.70 1.10 4.84
C ILE A 192 -7.72 1.63 3.80
N ILE A 193 -8.20 2.00 2.61
CA ILE A 193 -7.38 2.59 1.54
C ILE A 193 -6.73 3.89 2.00
N ASP A 194 -7.49 4.77 2.65
CA ASP A 194 -6.98 6.05 3.14
C ASP A 194 -5.98 5.88 4.29
N ALA A 195 -6.22 4.92 5.19
CA ALA A 195 -5.25 4.56 6.22
C ALA A 195 -3.93 4.05 5.62
N GLN A 196 -3.99 3.25 4.55
CA GLN A 196 -2.81 2.78 3.85
C GLN A 196 -2.06 3.94 3.18
N ARG A 197 -2.76 4.84 2.48
CA ARG A 197 -2.16 6.02 1.84
C ARG A 197 -1.43 6.91 2.85
N GLU A 198 -1.99 7.08 4.05
CA GLU A 198 -1.36 7.87 5.11
C GLU A 198 -0.08 7.20 5.64
N VAL A 199 -0.05 5.86 5.73
CA VAL A 199 1.16 5.11 6.05
C VAL A 199 2.22 5.29 4.96
N ASP A 200 1.84 5.11 3.69
CA ASP A 200 2.74 5.25 2.54
C ASP A 200 3.34 6.66 2.48
N LYS A 201 2.52 7.69 2.73
CA LYS A 201 2.96 9.08 2.82
C LYS A 201 3.98 9.29 3.93
N LYS A 202 3.73 8.78 5.15
CA LYS A 202 4.67 8.89 6.28
C LYS A 202 6.00 8.19 5.99
N VAL A 203 5.96 7.05 5.31
CA VAL A 203 7.17 6.34 4.86
C VAL A 203 7.94 7.19 3.85
N SER A 204 7.25 7.74 2.84
CA SER A 204 7.85 8.62 1.84
C SER A 204 8.49 9.86 2.48
N ASP A 205 7.77 10.54 3.38
CA ASP A 205 8.28 11.70 4.12
C ASP A 205 9.52 11.33 4.96
N SER A 206 9.53 10.16 5.60
CA SER A 206 10.69 9.68 6.35
C SER A 206 11.90 9.40 5.45
N ILE A 207 11.70 8.84 4.26
CA ILE A 207 12.76 8.58 3.29
C ILE A 207 13.34 9.89 2.78
N ASN A 208 12.49 10.86 2.41
CA ASN A 208 12.92 12.18 1.96
C ASN A 208 13.76 12.89 3.03
N ASN A 209 13.30 12.88 4.28
CA ASN A 209 14.05 13.44 5.41
C ASN A 209 15.42 12.75 5.61
N MET A 210 15.52 11.44 5.38
CA MET A 210 16.79 10.71 5.45
C MET A 210 17.72 11.13 4.31
N VAL A 211 17.22 11.21 3.07
CA VAL A 211 17.98 11.65 1.89
C VAL A 211 18.53 13.05 2.11
N ASP A 212 17.73 13.98 2.62
CA ASP A 212 18.16 15.36 2.89
C ASP A 212 19.25 15.42 3.96
N ARG A 213 19.13 14.63 5.04
CA ARG A 213 20.19 14.53 6.05
C ARG A 213 21.50 13.99 5.48
N ILE A 214 21.43 12.97 4.62
CA ILE A 214 22.62 12.42 3.95
C ILE A 214 23.25 13.46 3.01
N LYS A 215 22.44 14.18 2.22
CA LYS A 215 22.92 15.29 1.37
C LYS A 215 23.64 16.35 2.19
N SER A 216 23.06 16.79 3.31
CA SER A 216 23.69 17.78 4.19
C SER A 216 25.02 17.28 4.77
N ALA A 217 25.08 16.03 5.22
CA ALA A 217 26.30 15.43 5.77
C ALA A 217 27.39 15.25 4.69
N LEU A 218 27.02 14.83 3.48
CA LEU A 218 27.94 14.73 2.33
C LEU A 218 28.49 16.10 1.94
N LYS A 219 27.62 17.11 1.87
CA LYS A 219 28.04 18.49 1.57
C LYS A 219 29.05 18.98 2.61
N GLN A 220 28.74 18.85 3.89
CA GLN A 220 29.63 19.26 4.97
C GLN A 220 30.98 18.53 4.91
N ARG A 221 30.97 17.21 4.66
CA ARG A 221 32.20 16.43 4.49
C ARG A 221 33.05 16.96 3.33
N TYR A 222 32.45 17.29 2.19
CA TYR A 222 33.19 17.83 1.05
C TYR A 222 33.74 19.23 1.30
N GLU A 223 33.01 20.07 2.02
CA GLU A 223 33.50 21.37 2.47
C GLU A 223 34.69 21.23 3.43
N ASP A 224 34.62 20.31 4.40
CA ASP A 224 35.72 20.02 5.34
C ASP A 224 36.95 19.44 4.61
N GLU A 225 36.75 18.51 3.67
CA GLU A 225 37.83 17.92 2.86
C GLU A 225 38.48 18.95 1.94
N LEU A 226 37.70 19.83 1.30
CA LEU A 226 38.25 20.94 0.50
C LEU A 226 39.11 21.84 1.39
N LYS A 227 38.58 22.29 2.53
CA LYS A 227 39.30 23.17 3.46
C LYS A 227 40.62 22.56 3.94
N ALA A 228 40.62 21.28 4.29
CA ALA A 228 41.84 20.59 4.70
C ALA A 228 42.91 20.56 3.57
N GLN A 229 42.50 20.40 2.31
CA GLN A 229 43.41 20.46 1.16
C GLN A 229 43.90 21.88 0.89
N GLU A 230 43.02 22.89 0.99
CA GLU A 230 43.43 24.30 0.87
C GLU A 230 44.45 24.66 1.94
N ASP A 231 44.21 24.30 3.19
CA ASP A 231 45.13 24.54 4.30
C ASP A 231 46.48 23.83 4.08
N HIS A 232 46.46 22.59 3.56
CA HIS A 232 47.68 21.85 3.24
C HIS A 232 48.51 22.54 2.15
N ILE A 233 47.91 22.85 1.01
CA ILE A 233 48.62 23.48 -0.13
C ILE A 233 49.08 24.91 0.24
N ASN A 234 48.27 25.67 0.98
CA ASN A 234 48.67 26.99 1.47
C ASN A 234 49.90 26.92 2.41
N ASN A 235 49.98 25.87 3.23
CA ASN A 235 51.18 25.63 4.05
C ASN A 235 52.39 25.24 3.19
N GLU A 236 52.22 24.45 2.13
CA GLU A 236 53.30 24.14 1.19
C GLU A 236 53.79 25.39 0.45
N LEU A 237 52.88 26.25 -0.02
CA LEU A 237 53.22 27.54 -0.62
C LEU A 237 54.01 28.42 0.33
N LYS A 238 53.57 28.52 1.60
CA LYS A 238 54.30 29.29 2.63
C LYS A 238 55.70 28.72 2.91
N ASN A 239 55.83 27.40 2.94
CA ASN A 239 57.13 26.74 3.10
C ASN A 239 58.04 26.97 1.89
N LEU A 240 57.47 26.99 0.69
CA LEU A 240 58.17 27.27 -0.56
C LEU A 240 58.66 28.73 -0.62
N ASP A 241 57.83 29.69 -0.22
CA ASP A 241 58.22 31.10 -0.07
C ASP A 241 59.41 31.25 0.88
N ARG A 242 59.33 30.62 2.07
CA ARG A 242 60.44 30.63 3.02
C ARG A 242 61.71 29.96 2.45
N TRP A 243 61.57 28.83 1.75
CA TRP A 243 62.70 28.16 1.13
C TRP A 243 63.40 29.04 0.09
N LYS A 244 62.64 29.79 -0.72
CA LYS A 244 63.17 30.74 -1.69
C LYS A 244 63.98 31.83 -0.98
N ASP A 245 63.38 32.49 0.01
CA ASP A 245 64.02 33.58 0.74
C ASP A 245 65.31 33.11 1.41
N GLU A 246 65.25 32.00 2.15
CA GLU A 246 66.43 31.43 2.81
C GLU A 246 67.51 30.98 1.81
N SER A 247 67.12 30.50 0.62
CA SER A 247 68.08 30.08 -0.41
C SER A 247 68.78 31.27 -1.04
N ILE A 248 68.03 32.34 -1.34
CA ILE A 248 68.58 33.60 -1.84
C ILE A 248 69.54 34.20 -0.81
N ASP A 249 69.16 34.24 0.46
CA ASP A 249 70.00 34.77 1.55
C ASP A 249 71.30 33.97 1.70
N ARG A 250 71.23 32.64 1.65
CA ARG A 250 72.43 31.78 1.69
C ARG A 250 73.36 32.03 0.50
N ILE A 251 72.82 32.10 -0.72
CA ILE A 251 73.60 32.36 -1.93
C ILE A 251 74.27 33.74 -1.82
N ASN A 252 73.49 34.78 -1.48
CA ASN A 252 74.03 36.13 -1.29
C ASN A 252 75.15 36.13 -0.25
N SER A 253 74.92 35.57 0.93
CA SER A 253 75.92 35.52 2.01
C SER A 253 77.22 34.83 1.58
N VAL A 254 77.14 33.69 0.89
CA VAL A 254 78.33 32.93 0.46
C VAL A 254 79.11 33.68 -0.62
N TYR A 255 78.44 34.20 -1.64
CA TYR A 255 79.11 34.90 -2.74
C TYR A 255 79.62 36.28 -2.34
N ASP A 256 78.86 37.03 -1.53
CA ASP A 256 79.28 38.35 -1.05
C ASP A 256 80.52 38.23 -0.14
N ALA A 257 80.59 37.22 0.72
CA ALA A 257 81.79 36.96 1.52
C ALA A 257 83.02 36.59 0.67
N LYS A 258 82.84 35.79 -0.40
CA LYS A 258 83.93 35.46 -1.34
C LYS A 258 84.40 36.69 -2.11
N ILE A 259 83.47 37.51 -2.60
CA ILE A 259 83.78 38.74 -3.33
C ILE A 259 84.47 39.74 -2.41
N GLU A 260 83.99 39.93 -1.17
CA GLU A 260 84.61 40.82 -0.18
C GLU A 260 86.04 40.37 0.18
N ALA A 261 86.30 39.07 0.24
CA ALA A 261 87.65 38.54 0.46
C ALA A 261 88.59 38.88 -0.70
N ILE A 262 88.13 38.77 -1.95
CA ILE A 262 88.89 39.17 -3.13
C ILE A 262 89.08 40.70 -3.15
N ASP A 263 88.04 41.48 -2.83
CA ASP A 263 88.13 42.95 -2.75
C ASP A 263 89.18 43.41 -1.73
N LYS A 264 89.26 42.75 -0.57
CA LYS A 264 90.31 43.03 0.43
C LYS A 264 91.71 42.73 -0.10
N GLN A 265 91.89 41.61 -0.81
CA GLN A 265 93.17 41.27 -1.44
C GLN A 265 93.57 42.31 -2.49
N LEU A 266 92.60 42.77 -3.29
CA LEU A 266 92.83 43.79 -4.32
C LEU A 266 93.19 45.16 -3.74
N ILE A 267 92.53 45.58 -2.65
CA ILE A 267 92.84 46.83 -1.95
C ILE A 267 94.27 46.81 -1.38
N GLU A 268 94.71 45.67 -0.88
CA GLU A 268 96.07 45.49 -0.33
C GLU A 268 97.16 45.50 -1.41
N GLU A 269 96.81 45.21 -2.67
CA GLU A 269 97.73 45.12 -3.81
C GLU A 269 97.85 46.40 -4.68
N ASP A 270 97.12 47.49 -4.39
CA ASP A 270 96.97 48.60 -5.35
C ASP A 270 98.13 49.64 -5.42
N LYS A 271 98.76 49.74 -6.61
CA LYS A 271 99.28 50.99 -7.23
C LYS A 271 99.55 50.84 -8.75
N ALA A 272 98.83 51.66 -9.52
CA ALA A 272 99.04 52.19 -10.89
C ALA A 272 99.57 51.29 -12.04
N ASP A 273 98.73 51.12 -13.06
CA ASP A 273 98.95 50.33 -14.29
C ASP A 273 99.89 51.00 -15.33
N ARG A 274 100.87 50.25 -15.88
CA ARG A 274 101.62 50.56 -17.14
C ARG A 274 102.13 49.33 -17.92
N ASP A 275 101.25 48.39 -18.25
CA ASP A 275 101.57 47.12 -18.94
C ASP A 275 102.43 47.18 -20.20
N ALA A 276 102.01 48.02 -21.14
CA ALA A 276 102.54 47.97 -22.50
C ALA A 276 103.95 48.58 -22.58
N GLU A 277 104.24 49.52 -21.68
CA GLU A 277 105.55 50.15 -21.56
C GLU A 277 106.49 49.27 -20.74
N GLU A 278 106.00 48.64 -19.67
CA GLU A 278 106.77 47.74 -18.83
C GLU A 278 107.22 46.49 -19.57
N LEU A 279 106.36 45.84 -20.36
CA LEU A 279 106.75 44.67 -21.14
C LEU A 279 107.83 45.01 -22.18
N LYS A 280 107.71 46.19 -22.83
CA LYS A 280 108.76 46.69 -23.73
C LYS A 280 110.05 46.97 -22.97
N LYS A 281 109.97 47.54 -21.77
CA LYS A 281 111.13 47.87 -20.93
C LYS A 281 111.82 46.63 -20.36
N ILE A 282 111.07 45.61 -19.94
CA ILE A 282 111.57 44.28 -19.56
C ILE A 282 112.35 43.67 -20.74
N ASN A 283 111.74 43.62 -21.94
CA ASN A 283 112.41 43.08 -23.13
C ASN A 283 113.68 43.88 -23.51
N GLN A 284 113.66 45.21 -23.36
CA GLN A 284 114.83 46.06 -23.60
C GLN A 284 115.94 45.83 -22.57
N LEU A 285 115.61 45.71 -21.28
CA LEU A 285 116.58 45.44 -20.22
C LEU A 285 117.17 44.03 -20.34
N GLU A 286 116.37 43.03 -20.71
CA GLU A 286 116.85 41.67 -21.03
C GLU A 286 117.85 41.67 -22.20
N ALA A 287 117.57 42.47 -23.25
CA ALA A 287 118.48 42.62 -24.37
C ALA A 287 119.79 43.33 -23.95
N SER A 288 119.70 44.44 -23.20
CA SER A 288 120.86 45.16 -22.69
C SER A 288 121.74 44.30 -21.78
N LEU A 289 121.15 43.46 -20.92
CA LEU A 289 121.88 42.52 -20.07
C LEU A 289 122.70 41.49 -20.87
N ARG A 290 122.23 41.09 -22.05
CA ARG A 290 122.94 40.13 -22.93
C ARG A 290 124.18 40.71 -23.61
N TYR A 291 124.19 42.02 -23.87
CA TYR A 291 125.27 42.70 -24.60
C TYR A 291 126.15 43.59 -23.70
N GLU A 292 125.83 43.73 -22.42
CA GLU A 292 126.64 44.46 -21.43
C GLU A 292 127.80 43.59 -20.91
N HIS A 293 129.02 44.11 -21.02
CA HIS A 293 130.28 43.41 -20.67
C HIS A 293 130.89 43.90 -19.36
N ASN A 294 130.40 45.01 -18.81
CA ASN A 294 130.80 45.51 -17.50
C ASN A 294 129.96 44.86 -16.38
N GLU A 295 130.61 44.14 -15.47
CA GLU A 295 129.96 43.43 -14.36
C GLU A 295 129.15 44.35 -13.43
N PHE A 296 129.58 45.59 -13.23
CA PHE A 296 128.86 46.57 -12.43
C PHE A 296 127.54 47.00 -13.10
N ASN A 297 127.60 47.37 -14.38
CA ASN A 297 126.41 47.74 -15.16
C ASN A 297 125.42 46.58 -15.29
N LYS A 298 125.94 45.36 -15.47
CA LYS A 298 125.14 44.14 -15.56
C LYS A 298 124.35 43.88 -14.26
N ALA A 299 124.98 44.10 -13.10
CA ALA A 299 124.31 43.98 -11.81
C ALA A 299 123.19 45.01 -11.63
N GLU A 300 123.38 46.23 -12.12
CA GLU A 300 122.36 47.30 -12.06
C GLU A 300 121.18 47.02 -12.99
N ILE A 301 121.44 46.61 -14.24
CA ILE A 301 120.40 46.20 -15.21
C ILE A 301 119.61 45.00 -14.69
N GLN A 302 120.27 44.00 -14.10
CA GLN A 302 119.61 42.83 -13.50
C GLN A 302 118.69 43.24 -12.35
N LYS A 303 119.10 44.22 -11.53
CA LYS A 303 118.31 44.73 -10.42
C LYS A 303 117.06 45.46 -10.92
N GLU A 304 117.17 46.29 -11.97
CA GLU A 304 116.01 46.96 -12.57
C GLU A 304 115.05 45.96 -13.23
N LEU A 305 115.57 44.96 -13.94
CA LEU A 305 114.79 43.88 -14.54
C LEU A 305 114.02 43.08 -13.48
N ASN A 306 114.68 42.67 -12.40
CA ASN A 306 114.03 41.93 -11.31
C ASN A 306 112.91 42.73 -10.64
N ASN A 307 113.08 44.05 -10.51
CA ASN A 307 112.03 44.92 -9.97
C ASN A 307 110.81 44.98 -10.90
N LEU A 308 111.02 45.16 -12.20
CA LEU A 308 109.94 45.20 -13.19
C LEU A 308 109.21 43.85 -13.34
N LEU A 309 109.95 42.72 -13.29
CA LEU A 309 109.33 41.40 -13.30
C LEU A 309 108.43 41.20 -12.07
N LYS A 310 108.88 41.63 -10.90
CA LYS A 310 108.10 41.56 -9.66
C LYS A 310 106.85 42.46 -9.69
N GLU A 311 106.94 43.64 -10.30
CA GLU A 311 105.78 44.52 -10.51
C GLU A 311 104.76 43.91 -11.48
N ARG A 312 105.24 43.31 -12.58
CA ARG A 312 104.40 42.61 -13.55
C ARG A 312 103.71 41.37 -12.98
N GLU A 313 104.40 40.56 -12.18
CA GLU A 313 103.81 39.39 -11.52
C GLU A 313 102.65 39.76 -10.59
N LYS A 314 102.82 40.82 -9.77
CA LYS A 314 101.76 41.35 -8.90
C LYS A 314 100.51 41.77 -9.68
N ARG A 315 100.71 42.39 -10.84
CA ARG A 315 99.61 42.86 -11.65
C ARG A 315 98.87 41.74 -12.38
N ILE A 316 99.58 40.73 -12.90
CA ILE A 316 98.95 39.53 -13.47
C ILE A 316 98.10 38.84 -12.40
N HIS A 317 98.58 38.77 -11.16
CA HIS A 317 97.82 38.25 -10.03
C HIS A 317 96.54 39.09 -9.79
N LYS A 318 96.64 40.42 -9.82
CA LYS A 318 95.49 41.33 -9.73
C LYS A 318 94.45 41.08 -10.85
N GLU A 319 94.89 40.97 -12.10
CA GLU A 319 93.99 40.64 -13.23
C GLU A 319 93.28 39.31 -13.03
N GLN A 320 93.99 38.28 -12.53
CA GLN A 320 93.40 36.98 -12.22
C GLN A 320 92.37 37.07 -11.08
N LEU A 321 92.63 37.89 -10.06
CA LEU A 321 91.66 38.13 -8.97
C LEU A 321 90.42 38.86 -9.49
N GLU A 322 90.57 39.84 -10.37
CA GLU A 322 89.46 40.56 -11.00
C GLU A 322 88.61 39.63 -11.89
N GLU A 323 89.25 38.77 -12.69
CA GLU A 323 88.56 37.78 -13.52
C GLU A 323 87.81 36.75 -12.65
N GLN A 324 88.41 36.29 -11.55
CA GLN A 324 87.75 35.41 -10.58
C GLN A 324 86.54 36.09 -9.93
N LYS A 325 86.63 37.37 -9.60
CA LYS A 325 85.52 38.16 -9.07
C LYS A 325 84.37 38.25 -10.06
N GLU A 326 84.66 38.58 -11.32
CA GLU A 326 83.63 38.65 -12.38
C GLU A 326 82.95 37.28 -12.60
N GLN A 327 83.74 36.20 -12.59
CA GLN A 327 83.24 34.84 -12.72
C GLN A 327 82.31 34.47 -11.55
N LEU A 328 82.71 34.76 -10.31
CA LEU A 328 81.87 34.54 -9.12
C LEU A 328 80.56 35.33 -9.19
N GLN A 329 80.59 36.54 -9.74
CA GLN A 329 79.39 37.37 -9.88
C GLN A 329 78.42 36.81 -10.93
N LYS A 330 78.93 36.27 -12.04
CA LYS A 330 78.14 35.53 -13.04
C LYS A 330 77.56 34.23 -12.48
N GLU A 331 78.34 33.48 -11.72
CA GLU A 331 77.88 32.26 -11.05
C GLU A 331 76.76 32.54 -10.05
N LYS A 332 76.92 33.59 -9.22
CA LYS A 332 75.87 34.08 -8.31
C LYS A 332 74.58 34.40 -9.06
N GLU A 333 74.65 35.17 -10.15
CA GLU A 333 73.47 35.54 -10.93
C GLU A 333 72.76 34.31 -11.52
N ASN A 334 73.53 33.33 -12.01
CA ASN A 334 72.99 32.09 -12.56
C ASN A 334 72.31 31.23 -11.50
N GLU A 335 72.90 31.09 -10.30
CA GLU A 335 72.27 30.35 -9.19
C GLU A 335 70.97 31.02 -8.73
N LEU A 336 70.95 32.35 -8.61
CA LEU A 336 69.74 33.10 -8.26
C LEU A 336 68.63 32.93 -9.31
N LYS A 337 68.98 32.96 -10.60
CA LYS A 337 68.03 32.66 -11.70
C LYS A 337 67.47 31.24 -11.60
N ASN A 338 68.32 30.26 -11.30
CA ASN A 338 67.89 28.87 -11.14
C ASN A 338 66.93 28.68 -9.95
N ILE A 339 67.24 29.26 -8.78
CA ILE A 339 66.34 29.23 -7.61
C ILE A 339 64.99 29.86 -7.95
N ASN A 340 64.98 31.02 -8.60
CA ASN A 340 63.74 31.65 -9.04
C ASN A 340 62.96 30.76 -10.02
N SER A 341 63.62 30.13 -10.98
CA SER A 341 62.95 29.24 -11.93
C SER A 341 62.31 28.03 -11.25
N ILE A 342 62.99 27.41 -10.28
CA ILE A 342 62.47 26.27 -9.52
C ILE A 342 61.26 26.71 -8.69
N TYR A 343 61.37 27.85 -8.00
CA TYR A 343 60.29 28.42 -7.21
C TYR A 343 59.04 28.68 -8.05
N GLU A 344 59.16 29.40 -9.17
CA GLU A 344 58.01 29.73 -10.01
C GLU A 344 57.35 28.47 -10.58
N SER A 345 58.13 27.47 -10.98
CA SER A 345 57.59 26.20 -11.48
C SER A 345 56.85 25.40 -10.39
N GLN A 346 57.38 25.36 -9.16
CA GLN A 346 56.73 24.65 -8.05
C GLN A 346 55.47 25.39 -7.59
N LYS A 347 55.54 26.72 -7.52
CA LYS A 347 54.40 27.58 -7.18
C LYS A 347 53.25 27.41 -8.16
N ASP A 348 53.50 27.51 -9.46
CA ASP A 348 52.49 27.30 -10.50
C ASP A 348 51.86 25.90 -10.42
N SER A 349 52.65 24.86 -10.11
CA SER A 349 52.14 23.51 -9.91
C SER A 349 51.19 23.40 -8.70
N LEU A 350 51.57 23.99 -7.57
CA LEU A 350 50.75 24.01 -6.35
C LEU A 350 49.46 24.82 -6.55
N GLU A 351 49.54 25.98 -7.21
CA GLU A 351 48.37 26.82 -7.54
C GLU A 351 47.40 26.09 -8.49
N LYS A 352 47.93 25.36 -9.50
CA LYS A 352 47.12 24.51 -10.38
C LYS A 352 46.44 23.37 -9.62
N GLN A 353 47.13 22.72 -8.69
CA GLN A 353 46.54 21.68 -7.85
C GLN A 353 45.41 22.23 -6.99
N LEU A 354 45.61 23.39 -6.35
CA LEU A 354 44.59 24.08 -5.56
C LEU A 354 43.35 24.40 -6.39
N LYS A 355 43.54 24.96 -7.59
CA LYS A 355 42.44 25.27 -8.52
C LYS A 355 41.66 24.01 -8.90
N LYS A 356 42.37 22.93 -9.25
CA LYS A 356 41.75 21.65 -9.61
C LYS A 356 40.96 21.05 -8.46
N HIS A 357 41.45 21.15 -7.22
CA HIS A 357 40.71 20.69 -6.04
C HIS A 357 39.41 21.48 -5.87
N ARG A 358 39.45 22.82 -5.96
CA ARG A 358 38.25 23.67 -5.89
C ARG A 358 37.20 23.28 -6.93
N GLU A 359 37.60 23.19 -8.20
CA GLU A 359 36.70 22.79 -9.30
C GLU A 359 36.06 21.41 -9.05
N THR A 360 36.85 20.46 -8.52
CA THR A 360 36.35 19.10 -8.23
C THR A 360 35.29 19.08 -7.12
N TYR A 361 35.52 19.77 -6.00
CA TYR A 361 34.57 19.80 -4.89
C TYR A 361 33.34 20.67 -5.17
N GLU A 362 33.47 21.70 -6.02
CA GLU A 362 32.32 22.45 -6.54
C GLU A 362 31.37 21.53 -7.31
N GLU A 363 31.91 20.65 -8.17
CA GLU A 363 31.11 19.68 -8.92
C GLU A 363 30.39 18.68 -7.99
N MET A 364 31.04 18.26 -6.90
CA MET A 364 30.49 17.30 -5.93
C MET A 364 29.44 17.86 -5.00
N THR A 365 29.51 19.16 -4.74
CA THR A 365 28.55 19.86 -3.89
C THR A 365 27.32 20.33 -4.67
N LYS A 366 27.28 20.13 -6.00
CA LYS A 366 26.06 20.30 -6.80
C LYS A 366 24.97 19.37 -6.27
N ASN A 367 23.75 19.90 -6.17
CA ASN A 367 22.59 19.18 -5.63
C ASN A 367 22.33 17.83 -6.33
N ALA A 368 22.53 17.76 -7.65
CA ALA A 368 22.35 16.51 -8.42
C ALA A 368 23.38 15.44 -8.03
N ALA A 369 24.65 15.83 -7.84
CA ALA A 369 25.71 14.93 -7.41
C ALA A 369 25.49 14.43 -5.98
N LEU A 370 25.15 15.33 -5.05
CA LEU A 370 24.80 14.98 -3.68
C LEU A 370 23.58 14.05 -3.61
N HIS A 371 22.58 14.28 -4.47
CA HIS A 371 21.41 13.43 -4.56
C HIS A 371 21.75 12.02 -5.03
N ALA A 372 22.41 11.89 -6.18
CA ALA A 372 22.80 10.60 -6.74
C ALA A 372 23.68 9.80 -5.76
N GLN A 373 24.58 10.46 -5.05
CA GLN A 373 25.42 9.80 -4.06
C GLN A 373 24.67 9.41 -2.78
N ALA A 374 23.72 10.22 -2.32
CA ALA A 374 22.86 9.85 -1.22
C ALA A 374 22.02 8.62 -1.56
N GLU A 375 21.46 8.55 -2.78
CA GLU A 375 20.74 7.38 -3.27
C GLU A 375 21.66 6.15 -3.35
N GLN A 376 22.86 6.29 -3.91
CA GLN A 376 23.85 5.23 -3.97
C GLN A 376 24.22 4.71 -2.57
N MET A 377 24.46 5.58 -1.59
CA MET A 377 24.77 5.17 -0.21
C MET A 377 23.60 4.43 0.46
N ILE A 378 22.36 4.82 0.17
CA ILE A 378 21.16 4.12 0.65
C ILE A 378 21.06 2.74 -0.01
N MET A 379 21.28 2.64 -1.32
CA MET A 379 21.27 1.38 -2.08
C MET A 379 22.37 0.41 -1.59
N ASP A 380 23.58 0.92 -1.38
CA ASP A 380 24.74 0.15 -0.91
C ASP A 380 24.59 -0.29 0.54
N ASN A 381 23.98 0.49 1.44
CA ASN A 381 23.77 0.08 2.83
C ASN A 381 22.56 -0.85 3.04
N ASN A 382 21.70 -1.05 2.03
CA ASN A 382 20.53 -1.94 2.08
C ASN A 382 20.71 -3.21 1.21
N GLN A 383 21.97 -3.63 1.03
CA GLN A 383 22.57 -4.58 0.08
C GLN A 383 21.88 -5.94 -0.20
N LYS A 384 20.80 -6.33 0.48
CA LYS A 384 20.12 -7.62 0.22
C LYS A 384 18.68 -7.48 -0.27
N ASP A 385 17.96 -6.47 0.23
CA ASP A 385 16.55 -6.30 -0.11
C ASP A 385 16.36 -5.37 -1.31
N ILE A 386 17.23 -4.35 -1.44
CA ILE A 386 17.24 -3.45 -2.61
C ILE A 386 17.79 -4.15 -3.86
N ILE A 387 18.83 -4.99 -3.75
CA ILE A 387 19.38 -5.75 -4.89
C ILE A 387 18.34 -6.74 -5.45
N LYS A 388 17.57 -7.41 -4.59
CA LYS A 388 16.45 -8.28 -5.02
C LYS A 388 15.36 -7.52 -5.75
N LEU A 389 15.09 -6.27 -5.36
CA LEU A 389 14.07 -5.40 -5.96
C LEU A 389 14.56 -4.76 -7.28
N LEU A 390 15.83 -4.38 -7.39
CA LEU A 390 16.40 -3.81 -8.61
C LEU A 390 16.49 -4.84 -9.74
N HIS A 391 16.91 -6.06 -9.42
CA HIS A 391 16.92 -7.16 -10.40
C HIS A 391 15.52 -7.57 -10.87
N SER A 392 14.46 -7.30 -10.10
CA SER A 392 13.09 -7.57 -10.56
C SER A 392 12.52 -6.50 -11.51
N TYR A 393 13.22 -5.36 -11.69
CA TYR A 393 12.73 -4.19 -12.43
C TYR A 393 13.71 -3.63 -13.47
N GLU A 394 14.70 -4.40 -13.90
CA GLU A 394 15.73 -3.99 -14.87
C GLU A 394 15.15 -3.44 -16.19
N GLY A 395 13.88 -3.74 -16.52
CA GLY A 395 13.17 -3.19 -17.69
C GLY A 395 12.37 -1.89 -17.47
N ALA A 396 12.18 -1.39 -16.24
CA ALA A 396 11.36 -0.21 -15.94
C ALA A 396 12.18 1.08 -15.73
N TYR A 397 13.50 0.98 -15.83
CA TYR A 397 14.43 2.10 -15.60
C TYR A 397 14.36 3.22 -16.65
N GLU A 398 13.63 3.04 -17.75
CA GLU A 398 13.54 4.02 -18.84
C GLU A 398 12.58 5.20 -18.60
N GLN A 399 11.83 5.25 -17.49
CA GLN A 399 10.87 6.35 -17.26
C GLN A 399 11.31 7.28 -16.12
N ALA A 400 11.96 8.37 -16.52
CA ALA A 400 12.35 9.49 -15.68
C ALA A 400 11.13 10.35 -15.28
N GLY A 401 11.00 10.68 -13.98
CA GLY A 401 10.03 11.65 -13.48
C GLY A 401 9.54 11.48 -12.04
N GLN A 402 9.66 10.28 -11.45
CA GLN A 402 9.21 10.01 -10.07
C GLN A 402 10.37 10.12 -9.06
N SER A 403 10.06 10.59 -7.84
CA SER A 403 11.00 10.60 -6.71
C SER A 403 11.37 9.17 -6.26
N LEU A 404 12.57 8.95 -5.70
CA LEU A 404 12.98 7.64 -5.17
C LEU A 404 11.97 7.10 -4.12
N GLY A 405 11.33 7.99 -3.35
CA GLY A 405 10.25 7.64 -2.42
C GLY A 405 9.01 7.07 -3.12
N GLU A 406 8.57 7.68 -4.23
CA GLU A 406 7.46 7.15 -5.05
C GLU A 406 7.83 5.83 -5.72
N LYS A 407 9.06 5.70 -6.23
CA LYS A 407 9.56 4.46 -6.84
C LYS A 407 9.70 3.31 -5.83
N LEU A 408 10.12 3.60 -4.59
CA LEU A 408 10.15 2.62 -3.51
C LEU A 408 8.74 2.18 -3.13
N VAL A 409 7.81 3.11 -2.92
CA VAL A 409 6.39 2.79 -2.61
C VAL A 409 5.75 2.00 -3.76
N GLU A 410 6.02 2.37 -5.01
CA GLU A 410 5.53 1.66 -6.19
C GLU A 410 6.20 0.29 -6.39
N GLY A 411 7.47 0.15 -6.02
CA GLY A 411 8.18 -1.15 -5.95
C GLY A 411 7.73 -2.04 -4.78
N PHE A 412 7.16 -1.47 -3.72
CA PHE A 412 6.50 -2.20 -2.64
C PHE A 412 5.04 -2.56 -2.98
N LYS A 413 4.43 -1.90 -3.97
CA LYS A 413 3.07 -2.16 -4.44
C LYS A 413 2.79 -3.63 -4.78
N PRO A 414 3.65 -4.40 -5.48
CA PRO A 414 3.42 -5.81 -5.75
C PRO A 414 3.48 -6.68 -4.50
N LYS A 415 4.28 -6.31 -3.49
CA LYS A 415 4.29 -6.99 -2.17
C LYS A 415 3.03 -6.67 -1.37
N ILE A 416 2.48 -5.48 -1.52
CA ILE A 416 1.18 -5.07 -0.97
C ILE A 416 0.04 -5.77 -1.74
N GLU A 417 0.16 -5.95 -3.06
CA GLU A 417 -0.74 -6.76 -3.87
C GLU A 417 -0.61 -8.26 -3.53
N GLU A 418 0.58 -8.80 -3.29
CA GLU A 418 0.78 -10.15 -2.71
C GLU A 418 0.10 -10.27 -1.34
N LEU A 419 0.12 -9.21 -0.53
CA LEU A 419 -0.59 -9.16 0.74
C LEU A 419 -2.10 -9.11 0.54
N LYS A 420 -2.59 -8.40 -0.49
CA LYS A 420 -4.00 -8.39 -0.89
C LYS A 420 -4.46 -9.72 -1.48
N ASP A 421 -3.64 -10.38 -2.28
CA ASP A 421 -3.87 -11.71 -2.84
C ASP A 421 -3.81 -12.77 -1.74
N MET A 422 -2.92 -12.60 -0.75
CA MET A 422 -2.91 -13.41 0.46
C MET A 422 -4.16 -13.16 1.30
N ILE A 423 -4.61 -11.91 1.48
CA ILE A 423 -5.88 -11.58 2.14
C ILE A 423 -7.08 -12.14 1.35
N ALA A 424 -7.05 -12.12 0.02
CA ALA A 424 -8.04 -12.72 -0.86
C ALA A 424 -8.04 -14.25 -0.77
N SER A 425 -6.87 -14.89 -0.69
CA SER A 425 -6.73 -16.33 -0.46
C SER A 425 -7.17 -16.74 0.95
N ILE A 426 -6.95 -15.88 1.95
CA ILE A 426 -7.46 -16.04 3.30
C ILE A 426 -8.98 -15.88 3.29
N GLN A 427 -9.54 -14.90 2.57
CA GLN A 427 -10.98 -14.76 2.34
C GLN A 427 -11.57 -15.99 1.63
N GLU A 428 -10.90 -16.54 0.61
CA GLU A 428 -11.33 -17.76 -0.08
C GLU A 428 -11.26 -18.99 0.83
N SER A 429 -10.21 -19.13 1.64
CA SER A 429 -10.11 -20.17 2.67
C SER A 429 -11.17 -20.01 3.77
N PHE A 430 -11.60 -18.77 4.05
CA PHE A 430 -12.66 -18.43 4.99
C PHE A 430 -14.04 -18.69 4.40
N GLU A 431 -14.25 -18.48 3.10
CA GLU A 431 -15.43 -18.88 2.33
C GLU A 431 -15.57 -20.41 2.32
N VAL A 432 -14.47 -21.15 2.13
CA VAL A 432 -14.43 -22.62 2.22
C VAL A 432 -14.68 -23.11 3.64
N ALA A 433 -14.12 -22.46 4.66
CA ALA A 433 -14.38 -22.76 6.07
C ALA A 433 -15.80 -22.39 6.51
N ARG A 434 -16.36 -21.28 5.99
CA ARG A 434 -17.74 -20.84 6.20
C ARG A 434 -18.74 -21.77 5.51
N ASN A 435 -18.46 -22.21 4.28
CA ASN A 435 -19.29 -23.18 3.57
C ASN A 435 -19.20 -24.57 4.23
N SER A 436 -18.04 -24.95 4.78
CA SER A 436 -17.91 -26.15 5.63
C SER A 436 -18.66 -26.01 6.95
N ALA A 437 -18.64 -24.83 7.59
CA ALA A 437 -19.41 -24.54 8.80
C ALA A 437 -20.92 -24.52 8.54
N LEU A 438 -21.38 -23.89 7.44
CA LEU A 438 -22.76 -23.89 6.99
C LEU A 438 -23.24 -25.30 6.60
N ASN A 439 -22.39 -26.11 5.96
CA ASN A 439 -22.67 -27.53 5.71
C ASN A 439 -22.69 -28.35 7.00
N SER A 440 -21.88 -28.00 8.01
CA SER A 440 -21.94 -28.63 9.33
C SER A 440 -23.19 -28.20 10.13
N MET A 441 -23.72 -26.99 9.91
CA MET A 441 -25.00 -26.52 10.46
C MET A 441 -26.21 -27.12 9.73
N ALA A 442 -26.11 -27.32 8.41
CA ALA A 442 -27.08 -28.10 7.63
C ALA A 442 -27.07 -29.59 8.05
N SER A 443 -25.89 -30.13 8.40
CA SER A 443 -25.74 -31.47 8.99
C SER A 443 -26.29 -31.53 10.42
N GLN A 444 -26.23 -30.44 11.19
CA GLN A 444 -26.88 -30.35 12.52
C GLN A 444 -28.41 -30.31 12.43
N ARG A 445 -29.01 -29.82 11.32
CA ARG A 445 -30.45 -29.97 11.05
C ARG A 445 -30.84 -31.44 10.76
N ALA A 446 -29.91 -32.29 10.34
CA ALA A 446 -30.13 -33.74 10.18
C ALA A 446 -29.87 -34.55 11.47
N ILE A 447 -29.19 -33.98 12.47
CA ILE A 447 -28.80 -34.67 13.71
C ILE A 447 -29.79 -34.44 14.87
N VAL A 448 -30.90 -33.72 14.65
CA VAL A 448 -31.97 -33.58 15.66
C VAL A 448 -32.74 -34.90 15.90
N ASN A 449 -32.47 -35.97 15.14
CA ASN A 449 -33.07 -37.30 15.35
C ASN A 449 -32.19 -38.34 16.05
N SER A 450 -31.00 -38.01 16.58
CA SER A 450 -30.29 -38.97 17.44
C SER A 450 -29.25 -38.33 18.36
N VAL A 451 -29.50 -38.40 19.68
CA VAL A 451 -28.51 -38.20 20.76
C VAL A 451 -28.22 -39.58 21.36
N PRO A 452 -26.95 -39.99 21.60
CA PRO A 452 -26.27 -39.85 22.90
C PRO A 452 -24.79 -39.42 22.79
N GLN A 453 -24.37 -38.36 23.49
CA GLN A 453 -23.64 -38.31 24.78
C GLN A 453 -22.09 -38.44 24.76
N PHE A 454 -21.48 -37.48 25.48
CA PHE A 454 -20.15 -37.41 26.11
C PHE A 454 -18.87 -37.51 25.25
N ASN A 455 -18.02 -36.47 25.25
CA ASN A 455 -17.03 -36.27 26.30
C ASN A 455 -16.27 -34.94 26.16
N THR A 456 -16.10 -34.25 27.28
CA THR A 456 -15.23 -33.10 27.48
C THR A 456 -13.76 -33.52 27.44
N ARG A 457 -12.95 -32.80 26.67
CA ARG A 457 -11.51 -32.66 26.96
C ARG A 457 -10.95 -31.34 26.44
N SER A 458 -10.73 -30.44 27.38
CA SER A 458 -9.92 -29.24 27.25
C SER A 458 -8.47 -29.61 26.91
N SER A 459 -7.89 -29.00 25.88
CA SER A 459 -6.43 -28.91 25.72
C SER A 459 -6.05 -27.44 25.58
N ILE A 460 -5.52 -26.91 26.66
CA ILE A 460 -4.77 -25.65 26.73
C ILE A 460 -3.48 -25.85 25.94
N SER A 461 -3.23 -24.98 24.96
CA SER A 461 -1.91 -24.78 24.37
C SER A 461 -1.49 -23.34 24.64
N ASN A 462 -0.54 -23.21 25.56
CA ASN A 462 0.26 -22.01 25.77
C ASN A 462 1.25 -21.80 24.61
N ASP A 463 1.87 -20.62 24.65
CA ASP A 463 3.09 -20.18 23.97
C ASP A 463 2.94 -19.63 22.53
N ASN A 464 3.58 -18.51 22.13
CA ASN A 464 4.63 -17.73 22.78
C ASN A 464 4.62 -16.28 22.25
N ARG A 465 4.63 -15.29 23.14
CA ARG A 465 4.90 -13.88 22.78
C ARG A 465 6.39 -13.75 22.46
N LYS A 466 6.74 -13.63 21.18
CA LYS A 466 8.07 -13.13 20.79
C LYS A 466 8.14 -11.62 21.04
N SER A 467 8.85 -11.26 22.10
CA SER A 467 9.47 -9.96 22.30
C SER A 467 10.29 -9.58 21.06
N ILE A 468 9.94 -8.47 20.41
CA ILE A 468 10.75 -7.86 19.35
C ILE A 468 11.90 -7.16 20.07
N VAL A 469 13.08 -7.78 20.03
CA VAL A 469 14.33 -7.16 20.49
C VAL A 469 14.78 -6.17 19.41
N ASN A 470 14.65 -4.89 19.75
CA ASN A 470 15.08 -3.76 18.94
C ASN A 470 16.62 -3.73 18.89
N HIS A 471 17.23 -4.20 17.81
CA HIS A 471 18.69 -4.17 17.59
C HIS A 471 19.14 -2.95 16.78
N ASN A 472 18.58 -1.76 17.07
CA ASN A 472 19.12 -0.51 16.55
C ASN A 472 20.29 -0.05 17.42
N ASN A 473 21.43 -0.74 17.32
CA ASN A 473 22.70 -0.22 17.81
C ASN A 473 23.45 0.42 16.64
N PHE A 474 23.21 1.72 16.42
CA PHE A 474 23.98 2.53 15.49
C PHE A 474 25.37 2.76 16.06
N THR A 475 26.34 2.00 15.59
CA THR A 475 27.76 2.31 15.80
C THR A 475 28.27 3.03 14.56
N PHE A 476 28.44 4.35 14.67
CA PHE A 476 29.17 5.14 13.69
C PHE A 476 30.66 4.79 13.79
N ASN A 477 31.10 3.76 13.07
CA ASN A 477 32.52 3.68 12.74
C ASN A 477 32.77 4.71 11.63
N SER A 478 33.46 5.80 12.00
CA SER A 478 33.93 6.81 11.06
C SER A 478 34.74 6.11 9.95
N PRO A 479 34.37 6.28 8.67
CA PRO A 479 35.18 5.77 7.57
C PRO A 479 36.56 6.41 7.63
N ARG A 480 37.59 5.60 7.40
CA ARG A 480 38.97 6.05 7.28
C ARG A 480 39.06 7.17 6.23
N ALA A 481 39.70 8.28 6.56
CA ALA A 481 39.95 9.38 5.63
C ALA A 481 40.66 8.84 4.38
N LEU A 482 40.09 9.10 3.20
CA LEU A 482 40.62 8.66 1.91
C LEU A 482 41.85 9.50 1.56
N SER A 483 42.88 8.88 0.98
CA SER A 483 44.03 9.62 0.46
C SER A 483 43.63 10.48 -0.76
N PRO A 484 44.37 11.56 -1.08
CA PRO A 484 44.06 12.41 -2.24
C PRO A 484 43.91 11.63 -3.56
N SER A 485 44.68 10.55 -3.73
CA SER A 485 44.61 9.66 -4.90
C SER A 485 43.34 8.79 -4.95
N GLU A 486 42.80 8.41 -3.79
CA GLU A 486 41.60 7.57 -3.69
C GLU A 486 40.33 8.41 -3.85
N VAL A 487 40.36 9.65 -3.36
CA VAL A 487 39.32 10.65 -3.63
C VAL A 487 39.21 10.85 -5.14
N MET A 488 40.32 11.19 -5.84
CA MET A 488 40.32 11.39 -7.30
C MET A 488 39.79 10.17 -8.08
N ARG A 489 40.09 8.95 -7.64
CA ARG A 489 39.64 7.73 -8.30
C ARG A 489 38.13 7.49 -8.13
N LYS A 490 37.58 7.73 -6.93
CA LYS A 490 36.12 7.70 -6.70
C LYS A 490 35.40 8.79 -7.50
N ASN A 491 36.02 9.96 -7.60
CA ASN A 491 35.48 11.13 -8.30
C ASN A 491 35.32 10.88 -9.81
N GLU A 492 36.32 10.27 -10.43
CA GLU A 492 36.29 9.93 -11.85
C GLU A 492 35.17 8.93 -12.19
N VAL A 493 34.92 7.95 -11.30
CA VAL A 493 33.85 6.97 -11.45
C VAL A 493 32.47 7.61 -11.31
N MET A 494 32.28 8.49 -10.33
CA MET A 494 31.01 9.17 -10.10
C MET A 494 30.64 10.13 -11.25
N ILE A 495 31.59 10.92 -11.74
CA ILE A 495 31.37 11.86 -12.85
C ILE A 495 31.06 11.11 -14.16
N ARG A 496 31.73 9.98 -14.42
CA ARG A 496 31.40 9.12 -15.57
C ARG A 496 29.97 8.61 -15.48
N ASN A 497 29.54 8.09 -14.32
CA ASN A 497 28.20 7.56 -14.13
C ASN A 497 27.10 8.63 -14.30
N LEU A 498 27.36 9.87 -13.87
CA LEU A 498 26.45 11.00 -14.10
C LEU A 498 26.32 11.33 -15.60
N ASN A 499 27.43 11.36 -16.34
CA ASN A 499 27.42 11.62 -17.78
C ASN A 499 26.69 10.54 -18.61
N PHE A 500 26.70 9.28 -18.14
CA PHE A 500 25.94 8.19 -18.74
C PHE A 500 24.43 8.23 -18.42
N SER A 501 24.02 8.93 -17.36
CA SER A 501 22.60 9.10 -16.99
C SER A 501 21.91 10.29 -17.66
N THR A 502 22.68 11.17 -18.32
CA THR A 502 22.20 12.40 -18.99
C THR A 502 22.32 12.37 -20.51
N SER A 503 22.75 11.24 -21.10
CA SER A 503 22.74 10.98 -22.55
C SER A 503 21.67 9.94 -22.86
#